data_AF-A0AB37QRR1-F1
#
_entry.id   AF-A0AB37QRR1-F1
#
_cell.length_a   1.000
_cell.length_b   1.000
_cell.length_c   1.000
_cell.angle_alpha   90.00
_cell.angle_beta   90.00
_cell.angle_gamma   90.00
#
_symmetry.space_group_name_H-M   'P 1'
#
loop_
_entity.id
_entity.type
_entity.pdbx_description
1 polymer ?
#
loop_
_entity_poly.entity_id
_entity_poly.type
_entity_poly.pdbx_seq_one_letter_code
_entity_poly.pdbx_strand_id
1 'polypeptide(L)'
;VRPLPPVGGLPRLHGIEPYEENVSLPLGERVGHSIVLGTTRVGKTRLAELFITQDIRRKKHGQHEVVIVFDPKGDADLLKRMYLEAKRAGRLNEFYVFHLGWPDHSARYNAVGRFGRISEVATRIAGQLSGEGNSAAFREFAWRFVNIIARALVALGRRPDYLQIQQHVINIEGIFQEYASKYFDEYDPKAWEAIVAIEGKLNEKNVPFNMKGRPFRVVAIDQYLSQTRVADPV
;
A
#
# COMPACT_ATOMS: atom_id res chain seq x y z
N VAL A 1 -24.71 -35.12 32.90
CA VAL A 1 -23.52 -34.62 32.17
C VAL A 1 -24.00 -33.67 31.08
N ARG A 2 -23.44 -32.46 30.97
CA ARG A 2 -23.85 -31.48 29.94
C ARG A 2 -23.41 -32.00 28.56
N PRO A 3 -24.28 -32.00 27.53
CA PRO A 3 -23.90 -32.51 26.22
C PRO A 3 -22.75 -31.66 25.65
N LEU A 4 -21.83 -32.32 24.94
CA LEU A 4 -20.76 -31.65 24.24
C LEU A 4 -21.37 -30.63 23.24
N PRO A 5 -20.71 -29.47 23.04
CA PRO A 5 -21.18 -28.51 22.06
C PRO A 5 -21.29 -29.18 20.69
N PRO A 6 -22.32 -28.85 19.90
CA PRO A 6 -22.53 -29.47 18.60
C PRO A 6 -21.32 -29.19 17.70
N VAL A 7 -20.56 -30.25 17.41
CA VAL A 7 -19.59 -30.27 16.32
C VAL A 7 -20.40 -30.23 15.03
N GLY A 8 -20.34 -29.10 14.30
CA GLY A 8 -21.03 -28.97 13.01
C GLY A 8 -20.61 -30.06 12.01
N GLY A 9 -21.31 -30.15 10.88
CA GLY A 9 -21.09 -31.17 9.87
C GLY A 9 -22.30 -32.09 9.71
N LEU A 10 -22.16 -33.14 8.89
CA LEU A 10 -23.18 -34.16 8.68
C LEU A 10 -22.67 -35.47 9.29
N PRO A 11 -23.00 -35.80 10.56
CA PRO A 11 -22.55 -37.03 11.21
C PRO A 11 -22.89 -38.29 10.43
N ARG A 12 -23.93 -38.23 9.59
CA ARG A 12 -24.35 -39.29 8.66
C ARG A 12 -23.28 -39.68 7.65
N LEU A 13 -22.39 -38.74 7.31
CA LEU A 13 -21.28 -38.96 6.39
C LEU A 13 -20.00 -39.41 7.11
N HIS A 14 -19.95 -39.25 8.44
CA HIS A 14 -18.82 -39.66 9.27
C HIS A 14 -19.03 -41.12 9.70
N GLY A 15 -17.99 -41.96 9.58
CA GLY A 15 -18.10 -43.39 9.87
C GLY A 15 -18.90 -44.21 8.85
N ILE A 16 -19.13 -43.70 7.64
CA ILE A 16 -19.63 -44.53 6.52
C ILE A 16 -18.60 -45.59 6.14
N GLU A 17 -17.31 -45.21 6.13
CA GLU A 17 -16.21 -46.12 5.87
C GLU A 17 -15.69 -46.71 7.19
N PRO A 18 -15.79 -48.03 7.42
CA PRO A 18 -15.28 -48.66 8.64
C PRO A 18 -13.75 -48.56 8.79
N TYR A 19 -13.03 -48.40 7.68
CA TYR A 19 -11.58 -48.31 7.64
C TYR A 19 -11.12 -46.91 7.20
N GLU A 20 -11.29 -45.93 8.08
CA GLU A 20 -10.91 -44.55 7.78
C GLU A 20 -9.41 -44.41 7.49
N GLU A 21 -9.08 -43.70 6.41
CA GLU A 21 -7.71 -43.38 6.03
C GLU A 21 -7.49 -41.86 5.93
N ASN A 22 -6.22 -41.44 5.98
CA ASN A 22 -5.87 -40.04 5.81
C ASN A 22 -6.08 -39.61 4.36
N VAL A 23 -6.98 -38.65 4.14
CA VAL A 23 -7.13 -37.99 2.85
C VAL A 23 -5.95 -37.04 2.63
N SER A 24 -5.22 -37.22 1.52
CA SER A 24 -4.07 -36.39 1.16
C SER A 24 -4.32 -35.63 -0.16
N LEU A 25 -3.74 -34.44 -0.28
CA LEU A 25 -3.75 -33.64 -1.50
C LEU A 25 -2.34 -33.68 -2.10
N PRO A 26 -2.16 -34.23 -3.32
CA PRO A 26 -0.86 -34.25 -3.96
C PRO A 26 -0.30 -32.83 -4.13
N LEU A 27 0.97 -32.64 -3.75
CA LEU A 27 1.60 -31.32 -3.75
C LEU A 27 1.69 -30.71 -5.16
N GLY A 28 1.81 -31.55 -6.19
CA GLY A 28 1.81 -31.13 -7.59
C GLY A 28 0.50 -30.48 -8.03
N GLU A 29 -0.63 -30.89 -7.46
CA GLU A 29 -1.97 -30.36 -7.81
C GLU A 29 -2.21 -28.97 -7.22
N ARG A 30 -1.48 -28.58 -6.17
CA ARG A 30 -1.69 -27.29 -5.49
C ARG A 30 -1.35 -26.08 -6.36
N VAL A 31 -0.60 -26.27 -7.45
CA VAL A 31 -0.34 -25.21 -8.44
C VAL A 31 -1.60 -24.79 -9.19
N GLY A 32 -2.60 -25.67 -9.27
CA GLY A 32 -3.90 -25.41 -9.92
C GLY A 32 -4.87 -24.56 -9.09
N HIS A 33 -4.45 -24.12 -7.90
CA HIS A 33 -5.29 -23.44 -6.91
C HIS A 33 -6.42 -24.33 -6.36
N SER A 34 -7.01 -23.93 -5.23
CA SER A 34 -8.09 -24.70 -4.60
C SER A 34 -9.14 -23.75 -4.05
N ILE A 35 -10.41 -24.08 -4.28
CA ILE A 35 -11.54 -23.36 -3.74
C ILE A 35 -12.24 -24.23 -2.69
N VAL A 36 -12.43 -23.68 -1.48
CA VAL A 36 -13.15 -24.35 -0.40
C VAL A 36 -14.49 -23.66 -0.20
N LEU A 37 -15.56 -24.34 -0.60
CA LEU A 37 -16.93 -23.84 -0.48
C LEU A 37 -17.64 -24.43 0.73
N GLY A 38 -18.54 -23.64 1.33
CA GLY A 38 -19.37 -24.09 2.45
C GLY A 38 -19.99 -22.92 3.21
N THR A 39 -21.01 -23.18 4.03
CA THR A 39 -21.66 -22.16 4.88
C THR A 39 -20.82 -21.86 6.13
N THR A 40 -21.25 -20.92 6.99
CA THR A 40 -20.54 -20.64 8.24
C THR A 40 -20.59 -21.85 9.19
N ARG A 41 -19.53 -22.03 10.00
CA ARG A 41 -19.40 -23.12 11.01
C ARG A 41 -19.30 -24.55 10.46
N VAL A 42 -19.14 -24.75 9.16
CA VAL A 42 -18.95 -26.11 8.56
C VAL A 42 -17.49 -26.61 8.53
N GLY A 43 -16.57 -25.89 9.19
CA GLY A 43 -15.16 -26.32 9.29
C GLY A 43 -14.17 -25.68 8.31
N LYS A 44 -14.58 -24.70 7.49
CA LYS A 44 -13.66 -24.01 6.55
C LYS A 44 -12.40 -23.45 7.23
N THR A 45 -12.55 -22.79 8.38
CA THR A 45 -11.41 -22.24 9.15
C THR A 45 -10.49 -23.36 9.63
N ARG A 46 -11.03 -24.50 10.07
CA ARG A 46 -10.22 -25.65 10.51
C ARG A 46 -9.45 -26.28 9.35
N LEU A 47 -10.05 -26.40 8.17
CA LEU A 47 -9.34 -26.85 6.98
C LEU A 47 -8.21 -25.86 6.60
N ALA A 48 -8.49 -24.55 6.64
CA ALA A 48 -7.48 -23.54 6.41
C ALA A 48 -6.32 -23.62 7.42
N GLU A 49 -6.61 -23.80 8.71
CA GLU A 49 -5.59 -24.01 9.75
C GLU A 49 -4.70 -25.21 9.47
N LEU A 50 -5.26 -26.32 8.96
CA LEU A 50 -4.50 -27.51 8.60
C LEU A 50 -3.52 -27.21 7.46
N PHE A 51 -4.00 -26.60 6.37
CA PHE A 51 -3.14 -26.22 5.24
C PHE A 51 -2.06 -25.21 5.66
N ILE A 52 -2.44 -24.15 6.37
CA ILE A 52 -1.51 -23.12 6.84
C ILE A 52 -0.46 -23.73 7.77
N THR A 53 -0.86 -24.61 8.70
CA THR A 53 0.09 -25.29 9.60
C THR A 53 1.10 -26.13 8.81
N GLN A 54 0.64 -26.90 7.82
CA GLN A 54 1.49 -27.72 6.98
C GLN A 54 2.46 -26.85 6.17
N ASP A 55 1.96 -25.77 5.58
CA ASP A 55 2.75 -24.84 4.75
C ASP A 55 3.81 -24.10 5.55
N ILE A 56 3.49 -23.67 6.78
CA ILE A 56 4.47 -23.00 7.67
C ILE A 56 5.66 -23.92 7.94
N ARG A 57 5.39 -25.21 8.17
CA ARG A 57 6.40 -26.23 8.50
C ARG A 57 7.18 -26.72 7.29
N ARG A 58 6.57 -26.67 6.10
CA ARG A 58 7.15 -27.24 4.88
C ARG A 58 8.45 -26.54 4.50
N LYS A 59 9.41 -27.35 4.06
CA LYS A 59 10.69 -26.91 3.50
C LYS A 59 10.86 -27.43 2.07
N LYS A 60 11.39 -26.58 1.20
CA LYS A 60 11.79 -26.91 -0.17
C LYS A 60 13.24 -26.45 -0.36
N HIS A 61 14.11 -27.35 -0.79
CA HIS A 61 15.56 -27.09 -0.93
C HIS A 61 16.20 -26.51 0.37
N GLY A 62 15.80 -27.04 1.53
CA GLY A 62 16.32 -26.61 2.84
C GLY A 62 15.73 -25.32 3.40
N GLN A 63 14.96 -24.57 2.60
CA GLN A 63 14.33 -23.31 3.00
C GLN A 63 12.85 -23.48 3.25
N HIS A 64 12.29 -22.69 4.17
CA HIS A 64 10.85 -22.68 4.38
C HIS A 64 10.11 -22.00 3.21
N GLU A 65 8.92 -22.49 2.88
CA GLU A 65 8.06 -21.82 1.91
C GLU A 65 7.42 -20.55 2.52
N VAL A 66 7.07 -19.60 1.64
CA VAL A 66 6.38 -18.36 2.05
C VAL A 66 4.88 -18.65 2.16
N VAL A 67 4.29 -18.30 3.30
CA VAL A 67 2.86 -18.46 3.56
C VAL A 67 2.26 -17.09 3.82
N ILE A 68 1.28 -16.69 3.01
CA ILE A 68 0.56 -15.43 3.15
C ILE A 68 -0.89 -15.76 3.45
N VAL A 69 -1.42 -15.23 4.55
CA VAL A 69 -2.79 -15.47 5.01
C VAL A 69 -3.52 -14.14 5.10
N PHE A 70 -4.66 -14.06 4.40
CA PHE A 70 -5.60 -12.96 4.54
C PHE A 70 -6.78 -13.44 5.38
N ASP A 71 -6.93 -12.89 6.58
CA ASP A 71 -8.04 -13.20 7.46
C ASP A 71 -8.94 -11.97 7.67
N PRO A 72 -10.03 -11.83 6.91
CA PRO A 72 -10.93 -10.68 7.04
C PRO A 72 -11.75 -10.72 8.33
N LYS A 73 -11.73 -11.83 9.09
CA LYS A 73 -12.52 -11.99 10.32
C LYS A 73 -11.76 -11.56 11.58
N GLY A 74 -10.43 -11.48 11.52
CA GLY A 74 -9.61 -11.22 12.70
C GLY A 74 -9.70 -12.35 13.74
N ASP A 75 -9.68 -13.60 13.30
CA ASP A 75 -9.70 -14.79 14.14
C ASP A 75 -8.39 -14.90 14.95
N ALA A 76 -8.50 -14.59 16.24
CA ALA A 76 -7.38 -14.61 17.16
C ALA A 76 -6.78 -16.02 17.34
N ASP A 77 -7.57 -17.08 17.18
CA ASP A 77 -7.08 -18.45 17.35
C ASP A 77 -6.30 -18.90 16.10
N LEU A 78 -6.71 -18.47 14.91
CA LEU A 78 -5.92 -18.63 13.69
C LEU A 78 -4.56 -17.92 13.82
N LEU A 79 -4.56 -16.67 14.31
CA LEU A 79 -3.32 -15.92 14.52
C LEU A 79 -2.38 -16.61 15.53
N LYS A 80 -2.91 -17.01 16.68
CA LYS A 80 -2.14 -17.77 17.69
C LYS A 80 -1.58 -19.06 17.10
N ARG A 81 -2.38 -19.78 16.31
CA ARG A 81 -1.94 -21.01 15.64
C ARG A 81 -0.75 -20.72 14.73
N MET A 82 -0.84 -19.72 13.84
CA MET A 82 0.27 -19.37 12.96
C MET A 82 1.55 -19.00 13.73
N TYR A 83 1.42 -18.18 14.79
CA TYR A 83 2.55 -17.81 15.65
C TYR A 83 3.22 -19.03 16.30
N LEU A 84 2.42 -19.91 16.91
CA LEU A 84 2.91 -21.12 17.57
C LEU A 84 3.57 -22.08 16.57
N GLU A 85 3.00 -22.22 15.37
CA GLU A 85 3.56 -23.08 14.33
C GLU A 85 4.84 -22.51 13.74
N ALA A 86 4.94 -21.19 13.55
CA ALA A 86 6.20 -20.53 13.17
C ALA A 86 7.29 -20.72 14.24
N LYS A 87 6.92 -20.60 15.52
CA LYS A 87 7.82 -20.88 16.64
C LYS A 87 8.29 -22.34 16.67
N ARG A 88 7.38 -23.30 16.50
CA ARG A 88 7.69 -24.75 16.45
C ARG A 88 8.57 -25.11 15.26
N ALA A 89 8.38 -24.44 14.13
CA ALA A 89 9.19 -24.61 12.93
C ALA A 89 10.56 -23.91 13.02
N GLY A 90 10.85 -23.16 14.08
CA GLY A 90 12.12 -22.44 14.26
C GLY A 90 12.27 -21.20 13.39
N ARG A 91 11.17 -20.65 12.87
CA ARG A 91 11.16 -19.51 11.92
C ARG A 91 10.41 -18.29 12.44
N LEU A 92 10.41 -18.10 13.76
CA LEU A 92 9.67 -17.00 14.40
C LEU A 92 10.17 -15.61 13.95
N ASN A 93 11.46 -15.50 13.60
CA ASN A 93 12.10 -14.32 13.02
C ASN A 93 11.57 -13.96 11.61
N GLU A 94 10.80 -14.85 10.97
CA GLU A 94 10.16 -14.64 9.67
C GLU A 94 8.64 -14.40 9.81
N PHE A 95 8.11 -14.34 11.03
CA PHE A 95 6.68 -14.17 11.27
C PHE A 95 6.29 -12.69 11.32
N TYR A 96 5.52 -12.24 10.34
CA TYR A 96 5.02 -10.87 10.25
C TYR A 96 3.50 -10.85 10.31
N VAL A 97 2.95 -9.88 11.05
CA VAL A 97 1.50 -9.67 11.17
C VAL A 97 1.20 -8.25 10.73
N PHE A 98 0.27 -8.07 9.81
CA PHE A 98 -0.28 -6.76 9.47
C PHE A 98 -1.70 -6.66 10.00
N HIS A 99 -1.96 -5.80 10.99
CA HIS A 99 -3.25 -5.71 11.67
C HIS A 99 -3.72 -4.25 11.80
N LEU A 100 -4.85 -3.92 11.15
CA LEU A 100 -5.37 -2.55 11.08
C LEU A 100 -5.85 -2.01 12.44
N GLY A 101 -6.32 -2.88 13.34
CA GLY A 101 -6.83 -2.48 14.66
C GLY A 101 -5.77 -2.40 15.77
N TRP A 102 -4.53 -2.87 15.53
CA TRP A 102 -3.47 -2.93 16.54
C TRP A 102 -2.14 -2.48 15.94
N PRO A 103 -1.98 -1.17 15.68
CA PRO A 103 -0.80 -0.64 14.99
C PRO A 103 0.50 -0.92 15.74
N ASP A 104 0.50 -0.91 17.08
CA ASP A 104 1.69 -1.15 17.90
C ASP A 104 2.27 -2.57 17.77
N HIS A 105 1.44 -3.52 17.33
CA HIS A 105 1.81 -4.93 17.16
C HIS A 105 1.84 -5.34 15.68
N SER A 106 1.59 -4.40 14.77
CA SER A 106 1.56 -4.64 13.33
C SER A 106 2.91 -4.30 12.71
N ALA A 107 3.30 -5.09 11.72
CA ALA A 107 4.32 -4.73 10.76
C ALA A 107 3.93 -3.43 10.05
N ARG A 108 4.93 -2.61 9.72
CA ARG A 108 4.76 -1.40 8.91
C ARG A 108 4.65 -1.78 7.44
N TYR A 109 3.70 -1.19 6.75
CA TYR A 109 3.47 -1.45 5.34
C TYR A 109 3.32 -0.14 4.56
N ASN A 110 4.09 -0.01 3.47
CA ASN A 110 3.95 1.07 2.50
C ASN A 110 3.81 0.45 1.11
N ALA A 111 2.57 0.32 0.64
CA ALA A 111 2.24 -0.29 -0.65
C ALA A 111 2.68 0.54 -1.85
N VAL A 112 2.99 1.83 -1.68
CA VAL A 112 3.38 2.72 -2.77
C VAL A 112 4.86 3.06 -2.76
N GLY A 113 5.59 2.75 -1.68
CA GLY A 113 7.00 3.07 -1.57
C GLY A 113 7.94 2.14 -2.32
N ARG A 114 7.52 0.94 -2.75
CA ARG A 114 8.33 0.05 -3.60
C ARG A 114 7.73 -0.02 -4.99
N PHE A 115 8.42 0.50 -6.00
CA PHE A 115 7.97 0.57 -7.38
C PHE A 115 9.14 0.38 -8.34
N GLY A 116 8.89 -0.19 -9.51
CA GLY A 116 9.87 -0.22 -10.61
C GLY A 116 9.84 1.07 -11.43
N ARG A 117 8.64 1.64 -11.59
CA ARG A 117 8.41 2.94 -12.25
C ARG A 117 7.65 3.88 -11.32
N ILE A 118 8.02 5.16 -11.28
CA ILE A 118 7.37 6.16 -10.40
C ILE A 118 5.85 6.24 -10.67
N SER A 119 5.44 6.06 -11.93
CA SER A 119 4.03 6.02 -12.32
C SER A 119 3.20 4.94 -11.62
N GLU A 120 3.82 3.87 -11.11
CA GLU A 120 3.12 2.85 -10.33
C GLU A 120 2.55 3.41 -9.01
N VAL A 121 3.18 4.43 -8.43
CA VAL A 121 2.68 5.12 -7.22
C VAL A 121 1.29 5.68 -7.50
N ALA A 122 1.16 6.43 -8.59
CA ALA A 122 -0.11 7.00 -9.02
C ALA A 122 -1.13 5.93 -9.41
N THR A 123 -0.72 4.90 -10.14
CA THR A 123 -1.61 3.80 -10.55
C THR A 123 -2.20 3.05 -9.35
N ARG A 124 -1.39 2.78 -8.32
CA ARG A 124 -1.86 2.07 -7.11
C ARG A 124 -2.86 2.88 -6.29
N ILE A 125 -2.74 4.21 -6.30
CA ILE A 125 -3.65 5.12 -5.59
C ILE A 125 -4.92 5.36 -6.41
N ALA A 126 -4.77 5.79 -7.67
CA ALA A 126 -5.91 6.12 -8.54
C ALA A 126 -6.71 4.88 -8.97
N GLY A 127 -6.11 3.68 -8.94
CA GLY A 127 -6.81 2.43 -9.23
C GLY A 127 -7.95 2.11 -8.26
N GLN A 128 -8.03 2.78 -7.11
CA GLN A 128 -9.15 2.68 -6.17
C GLN A 128 -10.38 3.49 -6.60
N LEU A 129 -10.24 4.40 -7.58
CA LEU A 129 -11.32 5.26 -8.06
C LEU A 129 -12.12 4.56 -9.17
N SER A 130 -13.44 4.80 -9.19
CA SER A 130 -14.33 4.25 -10.21
C SER A 130 -13.89 4.66 -11.62
N GLY A 131 -13.87 3.69 -12.53
CA GLY A 131 -13.42 3.89 -13.92
C GLY A 131 -14.50 4.29 -14.91
N GLU A 132 -15.76 4.41 -14.49
CA GLU A 132 -16.90 4.53 -15.39
C GLU A 132 -17.49 5.95 -15.44
N GLY A 133 -17.91 6.36 -16.65
CA GLY A 133 -18.57 7.63 -16.92
C GLY A 133 -17.71 8.85 -16.59
N ASN A 134 -18.32 9.88 -16.00
CA ASN A 134 -17.64 11.12 -15.57
C ASN A 134 -16.51 10.87 -14.55
N SER A 135 -16.46 9.68 -13.93
CA SER A 135 -15.40 9.29 -12.99
C SER A 135 -14.05 9.05 -13.67
N ALA A 136 -14.04 8.74 -14.98
CA ALA A 136 -12.80 8.47 -15.71
C ALA A 136 -11.89 9.70 -15.81
N ALA A 137 -12.46 10.87 -16.12
CA ALA A 137 -11.72 12.13 -16.18
C ALA A 137 -11.18 12.52 -14.80
N PHE A 138 -11.97 12.32 -13.75
CA PHE A 138 -11.53 12.55 -12.37
C PHE A 138 -10.38 11.62 -11.95
N ARG A 139 -10.46 10.34 -12.33
CA ARG A 139 -9.39 9.36 -12.09
C ARG A 139 -8.10 9.74 -12.81
N GLU A 140 -8.18 10.15 -14.07
CA GLU A 140 -7.01 10.62 -14.84
C GLU A 140 -6.39 11.87 -14.22
N PHE A 141 -7.21 12.82 -13.77
CA PHE A 141 -6.73 14.00 -13.04
C PHE A 141 -6.01 13.61 -11.75
N ALA A 142 -6.63 12.78 -10.91
CA ALA A 142 -6.04 12.29 -9.66
C ALA A 142 -4.73 11.53 -9.92
N TRP A 143 -4.70 10.69 -10.95
CA TRP A 143 -3.50 9.97 -11.36
C TRP A 143 -2.37 10.93 -11.75
N ARG A 144 -2.65 11.91 -12.62
CA ARG A 144 -1.63 12.89 -13.06
C ARG A 144 -1.08 13.68 -11.88
N PHE A 145 -1.96 14.12 -10.99
CA PHE A 145 -1.58 14.92 -9.83
C PHE A 145 -0.70 14.15 -8.84
N VAL A 146 -1.11 12.92 -8.49
CA VAL A 146 -0.29 12.03 -7.65
C VAL A 146 1.04 11.68 -8.31
N ASN A 147 1.06 11.51 -9.64
CA ASN A 147 2.29 11.23 -10.37
C ASN A 147 3.28 12.39 -10.31
N ILE A 148 2.82 13.65 -10.42
CA ILE A 148 3.67 14.84 -10.26
C ILE A 148 4.28 14.87 -8.84
N ILE A 149 3.45 14.71 -7.81
CA ILE A 149 3.90 14.67 -6.42
C ILE A 149 4.92 13.55 -6.20
N ALA A 150 4.65 12.34 -6.71
CA ALA A 150 5.55 11.20 -6.57
C ALA A 150 6.91 11.46 -7.24
N ARG A 151 6.91 12.11 -8.41
CA ARG A 151 8.16 12.46 -9.11
C ARG A 151 8.94 13.54 -8.36
N ALA A 152 8.27 14.56 -7.84
CA ALA A 152 8.90 15.58 -7.01
C ALA A 152 9.50 14.98 -5.73
N LEU A 153 8.78 14.09 -5.03
CA LEU A 153 9.29 13.39 -3.85
C LEU A 153 10.55 12.58 -4.17
N VAL A 154 10.51 11.78 -5.25
CA VAL A 154 11.66 10.97 -5.66
C VAL A 154 12.84 11.85 -6.06
N ALA A 155 12.59 12.93 -6.81
CA ALA A 155 13.64 13.88 -7.17
C ALA A 155 14.26 14.55 -5.94
N LEU A 156 13.46 14.84 -4.90
CA LEU A 156 13.93 15.34 -3.60
C LEU A 156 14.61 14.25 -2.73
N GLY A 157 14.81 13.04 -3.24
CA GLY A 157 15.43 11.94 -2.50
C GLY A 157 14.52 11.30 -1.45
N ARG A 158 13.22 11.61 -1.49
CA ARG A 158 12.22 11.09 -0.54
C ARG A 158 11.48 9.92 -1.16
N ARG A 159 11.34 8.86 -0.38
CA ARG A 159 10.55 7.69 -0.78
C ARG A 159 9.06 7.98 -0.59
N PRO A 160 8.22 7.97 -1.65
CA PRO A 160 6.80 8.25 -1.52
C PRO A 160 6.08 7.35 -0.51
N ASP A 161 5.22 7.96 0.29
CA ASP A 161 4.25 7.29 1.15
C ASP A 161 2.88 7.99 1.10
N TYR A 162 1.87 7.34 1.69
CA TYR A 162 0.51 7.86 1.69
C TYR A 162 0.34 9.20 2.40
N LEU A 163 1.09 9.42 3.48
CA LEU A 163 0.97 10.64 4.28
C LEU A 163 1.58 11.83 3.54
N GLN A 164 2.76 11.66 2.96
CA GLN A 164 3.39 12.69 2.13
C GLN A 164 2.52 13.04 0.93
N ILE A 165 1.98 12.04 0.24
CA ILE A 165 1.09 12.28 -0.90
C ILE A 165 -0.17 13.01 -0.44
N GLN A 166 -0.82 12.58 0.64
CA GLN A 166 -2.00 13.26 1.16
C GLN A 166 -1.70 14.71 1.57
N GLN A 167 -0.59 14.96 2.26
CA GLN A 167 -0.15 16.30 2.66
C GLN A 167 0.04 17.19 1.43
N HIS A 168 0.73 16.71 0.40
CA HIS A 168 0.99 17.48 -0.82
C HIS A 168 -0.21 17.60 -1.75
N VAL A 169 -1.17 16.67 -1.65
CA VAL A 169 -2.44 16.80 -2.37
C VAL A 169 -3.25 17.98 -1.82
N ILE A 170 -3.24 18.16 -0.49
CA ILE A 170 -3.92 19.28 0.18
C ILE A 170 -3.13 20.58 0.00
N ASN A 171 -1.80 20.51 0.10
CA ASN A 171 -0.91 21.66 -0.04
C ASN A 171 0.29 21.33 -0.94
N ILE A 172 0.13 21.65 -2.23
CA ILE A 172 1.15 21.44 -3.26
C ILE A 172 2.28 22.48 -3.19
N GLU A 173 2.03 23.63 -2.56
CA GLU A 173 2.95 24.78 -2.57
C GLU A 173 4.27 24.49 -1.86
N GLY A 174 4.23 23.66 -0.82
CA GLY A 174 5.43 23.24 -0.08
C GLY A 174 6.38 22.44 -0.96
N ILE A 175 5.90 21.35 -1.56
CA ILE A 175 6.75 20.50 -2.42
C ILE A 175 7.18 21.23 -3.69
N PHE A 176 6.35 22.12 -4.22
CA PHE A 176 6.72 22.96 -5.35
C PHE A 176 7.91 23.87 -5.02
N GLN A 177 7.88 24.57 -3.89
CA GLN A 177 8.99 25.44 -3.46
C GLN A 177 10.26 24.65 -3.21
N GLU A 178 10.16 23.51 -2.53
CA GLU A 178 11.32 22.65 -2.26
C GLU A 178 11.93 22.08 -3.54
N TYR A 179 11.09 21.62 -4.48
CA TYR A 179 11.56 21.11 -5.77
C TYR A 179 12.17 22.20 -6.64
N ALA A 180 11.49 23.35 -6.77
CA ALA A 180 12.02 24.51 -7.50
C ALA A 180 13.36 24.96 -6.92
N SER A 181 13.51 24.91 -5.59
CA SER A 181 14.77 25.26 -4.95
C SER A 181 15.90 24.35 -5.36
N LYS A 182 15.69 23.04 -5.24
CA LYS A 182 16.66 22.05 -5.70
C LYS A 182 17.00 22.23 -7.18
N TYR A 183 15.99 22.45 -8.02
CA TYR A 183 16.16 22.60 -9.46
C TYR A 183 17.04 23.82 -9.80
N PHE A 184 16.75 24.98 -9.22
CA PHE A 184 17.53 26.19 -9.50
C PHE A 184 18.96 26.08 -8.94
N ASP A 185 19.13 25.48 -7.76
CA ASP A 185 20.47 25.25 -7.21
C ASP A 185 21.34 24.39 -8.14
N GLU A 186 20.73 23.48 -8.91
CA GLU A 186 21.44 22.58 -9.83
C GLU A 186 21.61 23.17 -11.24
N TYR A 187 20.60 23.87 -11.78
CA TYR A 187 20.56 24.28 -13.19
C TYR A 187 20.68 25.79 -13.44
N ASP A 188 20.22 26.63 -12.51
CA ASP A 188 20.36 28.10 -12.62
C ASP A 188 20.45 28.77 -11.24
N PRO A 189 21.64 28.77 -10.61
CA PRO A 189 21.80 29.35 -9.28
C PRO A 189 21.51 30.86 -9.23
N LYS A 190 21.55 31.56 -10.37
CA LYS A 190 21.27 32.99 -10.46
C LYS A 190 19.77 33.29 -10.49
N ALA A 191 18.93 32.29 -10.73
CA ALA A 191 17.48 32.42 -10.68
C ALA A 191 17.00 33.03 -9.36
N TRP A 192 17.67 32.70 -8.25
CA TRP A 192 17.30 33.19 -6.94
C TRP A 192 17.37 34.69 -6.75
N GLU A 193 18.36 35.36 -7.35
CA GLU A 193 18.47 36.82 -7.29
C GLU A 193 17.26 37.48 -7.95
N ALA A 194 16.83 36.95 -9.10
CA ALA A 194 15.65 37.42 -9.81
C ALA A 194 14.36 37.11 -9.03
N ILE A 195 14.23 35.89 -8.49
CA ILE A 195 13.06 35.47 -7.71
C ILE A 195 12.90 36.33 -6.45
N VAL A 196 13.97 36.59 -5.71
CA VAL A 196 13.95 37.47 -4.52
C VAL A 196 13.61 38.91 -4.90
N ALA A 197 14.14 39.41 -6.02
CA ALA A 197 13.81 40.75 -6.51
C ALA A 197 12.34 40.89 -6.96
N ILE A 198 11.75 39.82 -7.52
CA ILE A 198 10.32 39.75 -7.83
C ILE A 198 9.51 39.72 -6.53
N GLU A 199 9.85 38.82 -5.61
CA GLU A 199 9.16 38.65 -4.33
C GLU A 199 9.12 39.94 -3.51
N GLY A 200 10.23 40.68 -3.43
CA GLY A 200 10.29 41.96 -2.71
C GLY A 200 9.42 43.07 -3.30
N LYS A 201 8.96 42.92 -4.54
CA LYS A 201 8.02 43.85 -5.18
C LYS A 201 6.56 43.42 -4.99
N LEU A 202 6.28 42.19 -4.57
CA LEU A 202 4.93 41.66 -4.43
C LEU A 202 4.21 42.25 -3.20
N ASN A 203 2.91 42.48 -3.36
CA ASN A 203 1.97 42.89 -2.34
C ASN A 203 0.55 42.43 -2.72
N GLU A 204 -0.41 42.53 -1.80
CA GLU A 204 -1.78 42.04 -2.02
C GLU A 204 -2.49 42.69 -3.23
N LYS A 205 -2.03 43.86 -3.70
CA LYS A 205 -2.64 44.57 -4.83
C LYS A 205 -2.08 44.11 -6.19
N ASN A 206 -0.83 43.65 -6.25
CA ASN A 206 -0.17 43.28 -7.50
C ASN A 206 -0.02 41.77 -7.72
N VAL A 207 -0.39 40.94 -6.73
CA VAL A 207 -0.50 39.50 -6.92
C VAL A 207 -1.64 39.19 -7.92
N PRO A 208 -1.39 38.37 -8.95
CA PRO A 208 -2.41 37.94 -9.90
C PRO A 208 -3.65 37.34 -9.20
N PHE A 209 -4.84 37.57 -9.76
CA PHE A 209 -6.10 37.17 -9.11
C PHE A 209 -6.16 35.66 -8.81
N ASN A 210 -5.67 34.81 -9.71
CA ASN A 210 -5.60 33.36 -9.57
C ASN A 210 -4.57 32.88 -8.53
N MET A 211 -3.69 33.77 -8.04
CA MET A 211 -2.62 33.49 -7.09
C MET A 211 -2.83 34.19 -5.74
N LYS A 212 -3.95 34.89 -5.55
CA LYS A 212 -4.29 35.52 -4.26
C LYS A 212 -4.41 34.46 -3.16
N GLY A 213 -3.84 34.77 -1.99
CA GLY A 213 -3.79 33.87 -0.83
C GLY A 213 -2.63 32.88 -0.83
N ARG A 214 -1.85 32.79 -1.92
CA ARG A 214 -0.62 31.98 -1.96
C ARG A 214 0.57 32.73 -1.35
N PRO A 215 1.58 32.02 -0.81
CA PRO A 215 2.82 32.64 -0.36
C PRO A 215 3.51 33.43 -1.47
N PHE A 216 4.05 34.61 -1.16
CA PHE A 216 4.73 35.46 -2.16
C PHE A 216 5.89 34.75 -2.86
N ARG A 217 6.63 33.89 -2.15
CA ARG A 217 7.66 33.02 -2.74
C ARG A 217 7.14 32.18 -3.90
N VAL A 218 5.96 31.56 -3.76
CA VAL A 218 5.34 30.73 -4.81
C VAL A 218 5.00 31.59 -6.03
N VAL A 219 4.42 32.76 -5.80
CA VAL A 219 4.07 33.71 -6.87
C VAL A 219 5.31 34.21 -7.61
N ALA A 220 6.39 34.49 -6.88
CA ALA A 220 7.65 34.94 -7.47
C ALA A 220 8.31 33.87 -8.35
N ILE A 221 8.32 32.61 -7.89
CA ILE A 221 8.82 31.48 -8.67
C ILE A 221 7.99 31.30 -9.96
N ASP A 222 6.66 31.34 -9.87
CA ASP A 222 5.76 31.21 -11.02
C ASP A 222 5.96 32.33 -12.06
N GLN A 223 6.09 33.58 -11.60
CA GLN A 223 6.38 34.72 -12.47
C GLN A 223 7.75 34.61 -13.14
N TYR A 224 8.76 34.11 -12.43
CA TYR A 224 10.08 33.88 -12.99
C TYR A 224 10.05 32.78 -14.08
N LEU A 225 9.43 31.63 -13.80
CA LEU A 225 9.29 30.52 -14.75
C LEU A 225 8.54 30.92 -16.03
N SER A 226 7.54 31.81 -15.90
CA SER A 226 6.78 32.36 -17.04
C SER A 226 7.65 33.19 -17.99
N GLN A 227 8.77 33.74 -17.50
CA GLN A 227 9.70 34.56 -18.29
C GLN A 227 10.82 33.71 -18.92
N THR A 228 11.28 32.66 -18.24
CA THR A 228 12.47 31.89 -18.63
C THR A 228 12.18 30.65 -19.48
N ARG A 229 10.91 30.31 -19.73
CA ARG A 229 10.49 29.12 -20.52
C ARG A 229 11.21 27.82 -20.09
N VAL A 230 11.44 27.66 -18.80
CA VAL A 230 12.00 26.42 -18.24
C VAL A 230 10.94 25.32 -18.38
N ALA A 231 11.33 24.20 -19.00
CA ALA A 231 10.47 23.03 -19.16
C ALA A 231 11.09 21.85 -18.41
N ASP A 232 10.65 21.63 -17.18
CA ASP A 232 10.91 20.42 -16.42
C ASP A 232 9.65 19.55 -16.42
N PRO A 233 9.78 18.22 -16.62
CA PRO A 233 8.61 17.36 -16.66
C PRO A 233 7.95 17.16 -15.28
N VAL A 234 8.61 17.47 -14.16
CA VAL A 234 8.05 17.41 -12.79
C VAL A 234 7.44 18.77 -12.42
#